data_AF-A0A7W4GEU3-F1
#
_entry.id   AF-A0A7W4GEU3-F1
#
_cell.length_a   1.000
_cell.length_b   1.000
_cell.length_c   1.000
_cell.angle_alpha   90.00
_cell.angle_beta   90.00
_cell.angle_gamma   90.00
#
_symmetry.space_group_name_H-M   'P 1'
#
loop_
_entity.id
_entity.type
_entity.pdbx_description
1 polymer ?
#
loop_
_entity_poly.entity_id
_entity_poly.type
_entity_poly.pdbx_seq_one_letter_code
_entity_poly.pdbx_strand_id
1 'polypeptide(L)'
;MAEFNLKKKQKYQPNISAFLAVCGRNYAHILKWLPDQITVNVPWQVEGEFGQLSINLLENTKYTQLIEISRPIPNGHFFKSPNAIVRVYHDAQLAEVLTSQQIYRLKPVYDYPNIHMHHSDEKFQVNAFLEELLKIGSLRVTCQS
;
A
#
# COMPACT_ATOMS: atom_id res chain seq x y z
N MET A 1 -23.55 40.79 -20.22
CA MET A 1 -23.65 39.70 -19.23
C MET A 1 -22.87 38.52 -19.78
N ALA A 2 -21.75 38.13 -19.15
CA ALA A 2 -20.95 37.00 -19.61
C ALA A 2 -21.54 35.70 -19.05
N GLU A 3 -22.03 34.83 -19.94
CA GLU A 3 -22.44 33.48 -19.59
C GLU A 3 -21.21 32.65 -19.20
N PHE A 4 -21.06 32.37 -17.90
CA PHE A 4 -20.10 31.38 -17.43
C PHE A 4 -20.57 29.99 -17.87
N ASN A 5 -20.05 29.54 -19.01
CA ASN A 5 -20.18 28.16 -19.46
C ASN A 5 -19.36 27.27 -18.52
N LEU A 6 -19.97 26.82 -17.42
CA LEU A 6 -19.41 25.81 -16.53
C LEU A 6 -19.31 24.50 -17.34
N LYS A 7 -18.21 24.32 -18.09
CA LYS A 7 -17.82 23.04 -18.66
C LYS A 7 -17.89 22.00 -17.54
N LYS A 8 -18.91 21.15 -17.60
CA LYS A 8 -19.14 20.07 -16.63
C LYS A 8 -17.85 19.24 -16.57
N LYS A 9 -17.09 19.37 -15.48
CA LYS A 9 -15.81 18.69 -15.30
C LYS A 9 -16.10 17.19 -15.43
N GLN A 10 -15.44 16.50 -16.37
CA GLN A 10 -15.67 15.08 -16.59
C GLN A 10 -15.44 14.33 -15.27
N LYS A 11 -16.43 13.54 -14.86
CA LYS A 11 -16.36 12.76 -13.63
C LYS A 11 -15.23 11.74 -13.78
N TYR A 12 -14.34 11.66 -12.79
CA TYR A 12 -13.26 10.69 -12.80
C TYR A 12 -13.83 9.27 -12.94
N GLN A 13 -13.29 8.52 -13.90
CA GLN A 13 -13.60 7.11 -14.10
C GLN A 13 -12.35 6.30 -13.75
N PRO A 14 -12.38 5.48 -12.68
CA PRO A 14 -11.23 4.68 -12.30
C PRO A 14 -10.95 3.61 -13.36
N ASN A 15 -9.69 3.49 -13.76
CA ASN A 15 -9.24 2.37 -14.58
C ASN A 15 -9.01 1.15 -13.69
N ILE A 16 -10.04 0.31 -13.59
CA ILE A 16 -10.03 -0.89 -12.74
C ILE A 16 -8.94 -1.87 -13.18
N SER A 17 -8.73 -2.03 -14.48
CA SER A 17 -7.70 -2.94 -14.99
C SER A 17 -6.29 -2.50 -14.58
N ALA A 18 -6.01 -1.20 -14.65
CA ALA A 18 -4.73 -0.66 -14.19
C ALA A 18 -4.56 -0.83 -12.68
N PHE A 19 -5.62 -0.59 -11.91
CA PHE A 19 -5.60 -0.78 -10.45
C PHE A 19 -5.32 -2.25 -10.07
N LEU A 20 -6.03 -3.21 -10.67
CA LEU A 20 -5.81 -4.63 -10.42
C LEU A 20 -4.39 -5.07 -10.82
N ALA A 21 -3.84 -4.51 -11.91
CA ALA A 21 -2.46 -4.78 -12.30
C ALA A 21 -1.45 -4.31 -11.24
N VAL A 22 -1.66 -3.15 -10.61
CA VAL A 22 -0.84 -2.68 -9.49
C VAL A 22 -0.96 -3.64 -8.31
N CYS A 23 -2.18 -4.02 -7.94
CA CYS A 23 -2.42 -4.95 -6.82
C CYS A 23 -1.76 -6.33 -7.04
N GLY A 24 -1.78 -6.84 -8.28
CA GLY A 24 -1.10 -8.09 -8.64
C GLY A 24 0.43 -7.97 -8.56
N ARG A 25 1.02 -6.84 -8.98
CA ARG A 25 2.47 -6.59 -8.79
C ARG A 25 2.83 -6.51 -7.31
N ASN A 26 2.03 -5.81 -6.51
CA ASN A 26 2.23 -5.73 -5.06
C ASN A 26 2.22 -7.12 -4.42
N TYR A 27 1.26 -7.97 -4.79
CA TYR A 27 1.19 -9.35 -4.35
C TYR A 27 2.47 -10.13 -4.70
N ALA A 28 2.89 -10.07 -5.97
CA ALA A 28 4.09 -10.75 -6.43
C ALA A 28 5.37 -10.24 -5.72
N HIS A 29 5.44 -8.96 -5.36
CA HIS A 29 6.54 -8.42 -4.55
C HIS A 29 6.51 -8.96 -3.12
N ILE A 30 5.33 -8.98 -2.49
CA ILE A 30 5.16 -9.47 -1.12
C ILE A 30 5.57 -10.94 -0.97
N LEU A 31 5.15 -11.79 -1.92
CA LEU A 31 5.49 -13.21 -1.90
C LEU A 31 7.00 -13.50 -1.89
N LYS A 32 7.83 -12.60 -2.42
CA LYS A 32 9.29 -12.84 -2.50
C LYS A 32 9.99 -12.83 -1.14
N TRP A 33 9.37 -12.21 -0.14
CA TRP A 33 9.96 -12.06 1.20
C TRP A 33 9.02 -12.52 2.31
N LEU A 34 7.86 -13.07 1.96
CA LEU A 34 6.94 -13.68 2.91
C LEU A 34 7.57 -14.98 3.44
N PRO A 35 7.76 -15.13 4.77
CA PRO A 35 8.30 -16.37 5.32
C PRO A 35 7.30 -17.53 5.17
N ASP A 36 7.80 -18.77 5.07
CA ASP A 36 6.95 -19.98 5.05
C ASP A 36 6.18 -20.18 6.36
N GLN A 37 6.79 -19.79 7.49
CA GLN A 37 6.19 -19.81 8.82
C GLN A 37 6.15 -18.40 9.36
N ILE A 38 4.94 -17.89 9.61
CA ILE A 38 4.72 -16.53 10.09
C ILE A 38 3.87 -16.58 11.34
N THR A 39 4.37 -15.98 12.40
CA THR A 39 3.65 -15.81 13.66
C THR A 39 2.99 -14.44 13.68
N VAL A 40 1.72 -14.39 14.06
CA VAL A 40 0.97 -13.13 14.20
C VAL A 40 1.59 -12.29 15.33
N ASN A 41 1.70 -10.98 15.10
CA ASN A 41 2.28 -9.98 16.02
C ASN A 41 3.76 -10.18 16.36
N VAL A 42 4.50 -10.92 15.54
CA VAL A 42 5.96 -11.03 15.63
C VAL A 42 6.56 -10.37 14.39
N PRO A 43 7.13 -9.16 14.51
CA PRO A 43 7.68 -8.45 13.36
C PRO A 43 8.98 -9.10 12.87
N TRP A 44 9.24 -8.99 11.57
CA TRP A 44 10.49 -9.40 10.95
C TRP A 44 11.01 -8.31 10.01
N GLN A 45 12.28 -8.42 9.64
CA GLN A 45 12.91 -7.49 8.72
C GLN A 45 13.25 -8.18 7.41
N VAL A 46 13.15 -7.39 6.34
CA VAL A 46 13.55 -7.79 5.02
C VAL A 46 14.54 -6.76 4.53
N GLU A 47 15.78 -7.20 4.39
CA GLU A 47 16.87 -6.39 3.87
C GLU A 47 16.98 -6.61 2.38
N GLY A 48 17.25 -5.53 1.66
CA GLY A 48 17.70 -5.62 0.29
C GLY A 48 18.72 -4.53 -0.04
N GLU A 49 19.20 -4.59 -1.28
CA GLU A 49 20.21 -3.68 -1.81
C GLU A 49 19.84 -2.18 -1.63
N PHE A 50 18.55 -1.85 -1.74
CA PHE A 50 18.06 -0.46 -1.70
C PHE A 50 17.35 -0.09 -0.39
N GLY A 51 17.56 -0.87 0.67
CA GLY A 51 17.07 -0.57 2.01
C GLY A 51 16.40 -1.75 2.71
N GLN A 52 15.77 -1.46 3.83
CA GLN A 52 15.14 -2.46 4.68
C GLN A 52 13.64 -2.17 4.86
N LEU A 53 12.86 -3.23 5.02
CA LEU A 53 11.45 -3.16 5.39
C LEU A 53 11.27 -3.85 6.74
N SER A 54 10.42 -3.27 7.59
CA SER A 54 9.91 -3.89 8.81
C SER A 54 8.48 -4.30 8.53
N ILE A 55 8.19 -5.59 8.68
CA ILE A 55 6.88 -6.17 8.42
C ILE A 55 6.34 -6.80 9.70
N ASN A 56 5.05 -6.60 9.94
CA ASN A 56 4.34 -7.26 11.02
C ASN A 56 3.05 -7.89 10.49
N LEU A 57 2.82 -9.16 10.82
CA LEU A 57 1.59 -9.86 10.47
C LEU A 57 0.53 -9.58 11.54
N LEU A 58 -0.53 -8.86 11.19
CA LEU A 58 -1.61 -8.49 12.10
C LEU A 58 -2.72 -9.53 12.14
N GLU A 59 -3.03 -10.15 10.99
CA GLU A 59 -4.07 -11.18 10.88
C GLU A 59 -3.66 -12.24 9.86
N ASN A 60 -3.93 -13.51 10.18
CA ASN A 60 -3.66 -14.64 9.29
C ASN A 60 -4.88 -15.56 9.20
N THR A 61 -5.47 -15.64 8.01
CA THR A 61 -6.61 -16.52 7.71
C THR A 61 -6.26 -17.43 6.54
N LYS A 62 -7.13 -18.40 6.23
CA LYS A 62 -6.90 -19.35 5.14
C LYS A 62 -6.64 -18.70 3.78
N TYR A 63 -7.34 -17.60 3.48
CA TYR A 63 -7.31 -16.97 2.15
C TYR A 63 -6.76 -15.54 2.17
N THR A 64 -6.68 -14.92 3.35
CA THR A 64 -6.25 -13.53 3.46
C THR A 64 -5.30 -13.30 4.63
N GLN A 65 -4.39 -12.35 4.45
CA GLN A 65 -3.52 -11.84 5.50
C GLN A 65 -3.69 -10.33 5.64
N LEU A 66 -3.49 -9.81 6.84
CA LEU A 66 -3.31 -8.40 7.09
C LEU A 66 -1.87 -8.19 7.56
N ILE A 67 -1.12 -7.39 6.82
CA ILE A 67 0.26 -7.08 7.15
C ILE A 67 0.42 -5.57 7.28
N GLU A 68 1.22 -5.16 8.24
CA GLU A 68 1.74 -3.80 8.34
C GLU A 68 3.14 -3.81 7.72
N ILE A 69 3.39 -2.88 6.80
CA ILE A 69 4.69 -2.69 6.16
C ILE A 69 5.17 -1.29 6.47
N SER A 70 6.39 -1.18 6.97
CA SER A 70 7.05 0.11 7.18
C SER A 70 8.48 0.11 6.66
N ARG A 71 8.95 1.26 6.16
CA ARG A 71 10.35 1.44 5.77
C ARG A 71 11.02 2.37 6.79
N PRO A 72 11.83 1.85 7.72
CA PRO A 72 12.52 2.67 8.70
C PRO A 72 13.49 3.63 8.02
N ILE A 73 13.45 4.90 8.41
CA ILE A 73 14.35 5.94 7.89
C ILE A 73 15.51 6.14 8.87
N PRO A 74 16.77 5.99 8.43
CA PRO A 74 17.90 6.35 9.26
C PRO A 74 17.87 7.88 9.47
N ASN A 75 17.75 8.32 10.73
CA ASN A 75 17.68 9.72 11.20
C ASN A 75 16.27 10.37 11.26
N GLY A 76 15.27 9.61 11.70
CA GLY A 76 13.84 9.98 11.77
C GLY A 76 13.41 11.04 12.80
N HIS A 77 14.23 12.06 13.12
CA HIS A 77 13.78 13.12 14.04
C HIS A 77 12.74 14.07 13.44
N PHE A 78 12.74 14.25 12.12
CA PHE A 78 11.84 15.21 11.43
C PHE A 78 10.75 14.56 10.57
N PHE A 79 10.90 13.28 10.22
CA PHE A 79 10.00 12.59 9.29
C PHE A 79 9.50 11.26 9.87
N LYS A 80 8.20 11.02 9.74
CA LYS A 80 7.62 9.72 10.04
C LYS A 80 8.02 8.71 8.97
N SER A 81 8.39 7.52 9.39
CA SER A 81 8.65 6.41 8.47
C SER A 81 7.38 6.05 7.71
N PRO A 82 7.43 5.81 6.39
CA PRO A 82 6.28 5.33 5.65
C PRO A 82 5.76 4.03 6.23
N ASN A 83 4.45 3.98 6.45
CA ASN A 83 3.71 2.84 6.98
C ASN A 83 2.44 2.65 6.13
N ALA A 84 2.16 1.40 5.77
CA ALA A 84 0.94 0.98 5.13
C ALA A 84 0.40 -0.31 5.76
N ILE A 85 -0.93 -0.36 5.97
CA ILE A 85 -1.64 -1.59 6.29
C ILE A 85 -2.16 -2.19 4.99
N VAL A 86 -1.71 -3.40 4.68
CA VAL A 86 -1.93 -4.07 3.42
C VAL A 86 -2.71 -5.37 3.64
N ARG A 87 -3.81 -5.52 2.91
CA ARG A 87 -4.56 -6.77 2.83
C ARG A 87 -4.02 -7.58 1.65
N VAL A 88 -3.62 -8.81 1.92
CA VAL A 88 -3.13 -9.76 0.92
C VAL A 88 -4.21 -10.83 0.72
N TYR A 89 -4.70 -10.97 -0.51
CA TYR A 89 -5.67 -11.98 -0.94
C TYR A 89 -4.94 -13.06 -1.74
N HIS A 90 -4.86 -14.26 -1.19
CA HIS A 90 -4.15 -15.39 -1.80
C HIS A 90 -4.98 -16.09 -2.88
N ASP A 91 -6.30 -16.06 -2.75
CA ASP A 91 -7.25 -16.59 -3.72
C ASP A 91 -7.30 -15.75 -5.01
N ALA A 92 -7.31 -14.43 -4.87
CA ALA A 92 -7.30 -13.50 -6.00
C ALA A 92 -5.88 -13.14 -6.49
N GLN A 93 -4.84 -13.49 -5.72
CA GLN A 93 -3.44 -13.09 -5.96
C GLN A 93 -3.26 -11.56 -6.04
N LEU A 94 -3.90 -10.84 -5.12
CA LEU A 94 -3.91 -9.38 -5.07
C LEU A 94 -3.48 -8.88 -3.70
N ALA A 95 -2.77 -7.76 -3.67
CA ALA A 95 -2.49 -7.03 -2.43
C ALA A 95 -2.90 -5.57 -2.57
N GLU A 96 -3.62 -5.05 -1.58
CA GLU A 96 -4.05 -3.66 -1.56
C GLU A 96 -3.82 -2.96 -0.22
N VAL A 97 -3.53 -1.67 -0.28
CA VAL A 97 -3.45 -0.81 0.91
C VAL A 97 -4.86 -0.48 1.42
N LEU A 98 -5.17 -0.81 2.67
CA LEU A 98 -6.42 -0.42 3.35
C LEU A 98 -6.32 0.97 3.97
N THR A 99 -5.17 1.23 4.60
CA THR A 99 -4.89 2.38 5.46
C THR A 99 -3.45 2.82 5.25
N SER A 100 -3.23 4.13 5.25
CA SER A 100 -1.90 4.75 5.21
C SER A 100 -1.77 5.76 6.37
N GLN A 101 -0.56 6.29 6.61
CA GLN A 101 -0.17 7.10 7.77
C GLN A 101 -1.18 8.14 8.29
N GLN A 102 -2.06 8.68 7.43
CA GLN A 102 -3.03 9.72 7.79
C GLN A 102 -4.50 9.35 7.51
N ILE A 103 -4.78 8.18 6.93
CA ILE A 103 -6.12 7.82 6.43
C ILE A 103 -6.51 6.43 6.90
N TYR A 104 -7.46 6.39 7.84
CA TYR A 104 -7.98 5.16 8.45
C TYR A 104 -8.68 4.22 7.45
N ARG A 105 -9.30 4.76 6.39
CA ARG A 105 -9.99 3.97 5.36
C ARG A 105 -9.97 4.67 4.00
N LEU A 106 -9.25 4.09 3.04
CA LEU A 106 -9.18 4.62 1.66
C LEU A 106 -10.43 4.25 0.86
N LYS A 107 -11.10 5.26 0.28
CA LYS A 107 -12.22 5.03 -0.65
C LYS A 107 -11.69 4.82 -2.07
N PRO A 108 -12.35 3.96 -2.88
CA PRO A 108 -11.94 3.73 -4.28
C PRO A 108 -11.94 5.00 -5.13
N VAL A 109 -12.90 5.91 -4.90
CA VAL A 109 -13.03 7.19 -5.58
C VAL A 109 -13.54 8.23 -4.58
N TYR A 110 -12.97 9.43 -4.64
CA TYR A 110 -13.49 10.62 -3.96
C TYR A 110 -14.07 11.60 -4.98
N ASP A 111 -15.20 12.24 -4.65
CA ASP A 111 -15.68 13.37 -5.43
C ASP A 111 -14.74 14.57 -5.20
N TYR A 112 -14.43 15.32 -6.25
CA TYR A 112 -13.59 16.51 -6.15
C TYR A 112 -14.30 17.73 -6.73
N PRO A 113 -14.29 18.89 -6.04
CA PRO A 113 -13.64 19.14 -4.74
C PRO A 113 -14.40 18.54 -3.55
N ASN A 114 -13.67 18.01 -2.55
CA ASN A 114 -14.23 17.62 -1.24
C ASN A 114 -13.56 18.42 -0.11
N ILE A 115 -14.21 18.50 1.06
CA ILE A 115 -13.77 19.28 2.22
C ILE A 115 -12.40 18.86 2.78
N HIS A 116 -12.00 17.60 2.55
CA HIS A 116 -10.73 17.04 2.98
C HIS A 116 -9.67 17.11 1.86
N MET A 117 -10.00 17.71 0.71
CA MET A 117 -9.16 17.83 -0.49
C MET A 117 -8.56 16.51 -1.02
N HIS A 118 -9.21 15.36 -0.77
CA HIS A 118 -8.78 14.08 -1.32
C HIS A 118 -8.84 14.09 -2.86
N HIS A 119 -7.80 13.55 -3.50
CA HIS A 119 -7.78 13.36 -4.94
C HIS A 119 -8.71 12.22 -5.36
N SER A 120 -9.29 12.31 -6.55
CA SER A 120 -10.26 11.32 -7.05
C SER A 120 -9.67 9.91 -7.21
N ASP A 121 -8.37 9.80 -7.45
CA ASP A 121 -7.60 8.58 -7.74
C ASP A 121 -6.68 8.15 -6.57
N GLU A 122 -6.88 8.70 -5.37
CA GLU A 122 -6.01 8.49 -4.21
C GLU A 122 -5.77 7.01 -3.89
N LYS A 123 -6.79 6.15 -4.03
CA LYS A 123 -6.64 4.69 -3.83
C LYS A 123 -5.62 4.09 -4.80
N PHE A 124 -5.63 4.52 -6.07
CA PHE A 124 -4.66 4.06 -7.06
C PHE A 124 -3.25 4.55 -6.70
N GLN A 125 -3.11 5.84 -6.38
CA GLN A 125 -1.82 6.43 -6.02
C GLN A 125 -1.18 5.77 -4.80
N VAL A 126 -1.96 5.49 -3.75
CA VAL A 126 -1.45 4.81 -2.55
C VAL A 126 -0.99 3.38 -2.85
N ASN A 127 -1.69 2.66 -3.72
CA ASN A 127 -1.28 1.31 -4.12
C ASN A 127 -0.06 1.31 -5.05
N ALA A 128 0.07 2.33 -5.91
CA ALA A 128 1.27 2.55 -6.72
C ALA A 128 2.47 2.91 -5.84
N PHE A 129 2.27 3.73 -4.81
CA PHE A 129 3.31 4.05 -3.83
C PHE A 129 3.75 2.81 -3.04
N LEU A 130 2.83 1.91 -2.68
CA LEU A 130 3.22 0.63 -2.09
C LEU A 130 4.16 -0.16 -3.01
N GLU A 131 3.90 -0.18 -4.32
CA GLU A 131 4.77 -0.86 -5.28
C GLU A 131 6.20 -0.33 -5.21
N GLU A 132 6.36 1.00 -5.12
CA GLU A 132 7.66 1.64 -4.96
C GLU A 132 8.30 1.35 -3.59
N LEU A 133 7.50 1.36 -2.52
CA LEU A 133 7.93 1.03 -1.17
C LEU A 133 8.50 -0.40 -1.09
N LEU A 134 7.92 -1.34 -1.85
CA LEU A 134 8.34 -2.74 -1.90
C LEU A 134 9.59 -3.01 -2.74
N LYS A 135 10.04 -2.05 -3.55
CA LYS A 135 11.27 -2.18 -4.36
C LYS A 135 12.50 -1.94 -3.49
N ILE A 136 13.00 -3.01 -2.88
CA ILE A 136 14.25 -3.02 -2.09
C ILE A 136 15.40 -3.82 -2.71
N GLY A 137 15.21 -4.37 -3.92
CA GLY A 137 16.27 -5.10 -4.64
C GLY A 137 16.33 -6.59 -4.27
N SER A 138 17.52 -7.20 -4.34
CA SER A 138 17.76 -8.60 -3.95
C SER A 138 17.52 -8.78 -2.46
N LEU A 139 16.80 -9.83 -2.07
CA LEU A 139 16.19 -9.94 -0.73
C LEU A 139 16.97 -10.89 0.19
N ARG A 140 17.12 -10.49 1.45
CA ARG A 140 17.50 -11.34 2.58
C ARG A 140 16.49 -11.13 3.70
N VAL A 141 15.86 -12.21 4.17
CA VAL A 141 14.88 -12.16 5.25
C VAL A 141 15.60 -12.42 6.57
N THR A 142 15.49 -11.50 7.52
CA THR A 142 16.05 -11.61 8.87
C THR A 142 14.89 -11.67 9.87
N CYS A 143 14.70 -12.85 10.48
CA CYS A 143 13.80 -13.01 11.60
C CYS A 143 14.50 -12.50 12.86
N GLN A 144 13.87 -11.59 13.60
CA GLN A 144 14.36 -11.24 14.93
C GLN A 144 14.02 -12.40 15.87
N SER A 145 15.05 -13.14 16.29
CA SER A 145 15.00 -14.21 17.29
C SER A 145 14.75 -13.67 18.69
#